data_AF-X1W2H9-F1
#
_entry.id   AF-X1W2H9-F1
#
_cell.length_a   1.000
_cell.length_b   1.000
_cell.length_c   1.000
_cell.angle_alpha   90.00
_cell.angle_beta   90.00
_cell.angle_gamma   90.00
#
_symmetry.space_group_name_H-M   'P 1'
#
loop_
_entity.id
_entity.type
_entity.pdbx_description
1 polymer ?
#
loop_
_entity_poly.entity_id
_entity_poly.type
_entity_poly.pdbx_seq_one_letter_code
_entity_poly.pdbx_strand_id
1 'polypeptide(L)'
;MTIPTKLNKKAKSEFGSGLVICLVKFAEHAEAWIKWRDQYKQMHAANPELFDESGAVEIFFYGASDHLYDMEIPEKYSKTKIARKIVELKSMALHIGHGIQRGNHTEADVIKAYDLCREIALLIDKDLGLKPDIGKW
;
A
#
# COMPACT_ATOMS: atom_id res chain seq x y z
N MET A 1 42.65 21.63 7.01
CA MET A 1 41.83 20.75 7.86
C MET A 1 40.52 20.49 7.15
N THR A 2 40.40 19.37 6.45
CA THR A 2 39.15 18.94 5.79
C THR A 2 38.35 18.12 6.79
N ILE A 3 37.14 18.58 7.12
CA ILE A 3 36.20 17.87 7.97
C ILE A 3 35.69 16.66 7.17
N PRO A 4 35.85 15.42 7.62
CA PRO A 4 35.25 14.29 6.95
C PRO A 4 33.75 14.30 7.21
N THR A 5 32.97 14.60 6.18
CA THR A 5 31.53 14.37 6.17
C THR A 5 31.29 12.87 6.27
N LYS A 6 30.97 12.39 7.48
CA LYS A 6 30.42 11.04 7.66
C LYS A 6 29.15 10.95 6.81
N LEU A 7 29.23 10.24 5.69
CA LEU A 7 28.08 9.77 4.94
C LEU A 7 27.19 9.03 5.92
N ASN A 8 26.09 9.66 6.32
CA ASN A 8 25.10 9.08 7.19
C ASN A 8 24.46 7.92 6.39
N LYS A 9 24.91 6.68 6.63
CA LYS A 9 24.30 5.51 6.00
C LYS A 9 22.86 5.47 6.49
N LYS A 10 21.91 5.86 5.63
CA LYS A 10 20.47 5.73 5.89
C LYS A 10 20.22 4.28 6.34
N ALA A 11 19.57 4.10 7.48
CA ALA A 11 19.26 2.77 7.99
C ALA A 11 18.54 1.96 6.90
N LYS A 12 18.88 0.68 6.78
CA LYS A 12 18.24 -0.21 5.81
C LYS A 12 16.79 -0.40 6.24
N SER A 13 15.83 -0.07 5.39
CA SER A 13 14.41 -0.30 5.68
C SER A 13 14.13 -1.79 5.85
N GLU A 14 13.31 -2.13 6.84
CA GLU A 14 12.80 -3.49 7.07
C GLU A 14 11.76 -3.89 6.01
N PHE A 15 11.08 -2.91 5.42
CA PHE A 15 9.96 -3.10 4.50
C PHE A 15 10.27 -2.74 3.04
N GLY A 16 11.45 -2.16 2.80
CA GLY A 16 11.92 -1.69 1.50
C GLY A 16 11.57 -0.22 1.24
N SER A 17 12.29 0.42 0.30
CA SER A 17 12.09 1.85 -0.02
C SER A 17 11.93 2.15 -1.50
N GLY A 18 12.11 1.17 -2.39
CA GLY A 18 12.02 1.39 -3.83
C GLY A 18 10.57 1.49 -4.29
N LEU A 19 10.22 2.53 -5.05
CA LEU A 19 8.86 2.77 -5.54
C LEU A 19 8.21 1.51 -6.16
N VAL A 20 8.85 0.92 -7.17
CA VAL A 20 8.27 -0.23 -7.90
C VAL A 20 8.17 -1.46 -7.01
N ILE A 21 9.23 -1.80 -6.27
CA ILE A 21 9.22 -3.01 -5.42
C ILE A 21 8.20 -2.89 -4.29
N CYS A 22 8.04 -1.70 -3.70
CA CYS A 22 7.05 -1.45 -2.67
C CYS A 22 5.61 -1.56 -3.21
N LEU A 23 5.34 -1.10 -4.44
CA LEU A 23 4.04 -1.30 -5.11
C LEU A 23 3.76 -2.79 -5.38
N VAL A 24 4.75 -3.54 -5.85
CA VAL A 24 4.64 -4.99 -6.07
C VAL A 24 4.35 -5.70 -4.75
N LYS A 25 5.13 -5.39 -3.71
CA LYS A 25 4.94 -5.98 -2.38
C LYS A 25 3.57 -5.66 -1.79
N PHE A 26 3.10 -4.42 -1.91
CA PHE A 26 1.72 -4.07 -1.56
C PHE A 26 0.70 -4.92 -2.33
N ALA A 27 0.89 -5.09 -3.65
CA ALA A 27 -0.03 -5.85 -4.49
C ALA A 27 -0.08 -7.35 -4.15
N GLU A 28 1.04 -7.96 -3.73
CA GLU A 28 1.12 -9.37 -3.31
C GLU A 28 0.17 -9.69 -2.13
N HIS A 29 -0.26 -8.72 -1.34
CA HIS A 29 -1.26 -8.94 -0.29
C HIS A 29 -2.67 -9.26 -0.81
N ALA A 30 -2.93 -9.24 -2.13
CA ALA A 30 -4.26 -9.48 -2.69
C ALA A 30 -4.77 -10.90 -2.38
N GLU A 31 -3.86 -11.87 -2.43
CA GLU A 31 -4.18 -13.25 -2.06
C GLU A 31 -4.52 -13.36 -0.56
N ALA A 32 -3.81 -12.58 0.28
CA ALA A 32 -4.08 -12.52 1.70
C ALA A 32 -5.44 -11.87 2.00
N TRP A 33 -5.87 -10.86 1.24
CA TRP A 33 -7.19 -10.23 1.40
C TRP A 33 -8.32 -11.26 1.30
N ILE A 34 -8.33 -12.06 0.23
CA ILE A 34 -9.39 -13.07 0.01
C ILE A 34 -9.46 -14.02 1.20
N LYS A 35 -8.29 -14.48 1.66
CA LYS A 35 -8.19 -15.37 2.83
C LYS A 35 -8.71 -14.70 4.10
N TRP A 36 -8.27 -13.48 4.41
CA TRP A 36 -8.68 -12.77 5.64
C TRP A 36 -10.16 -12.44 5.63
N ARG A 37 -10.70 -11.96 4.50
CA ARG A 37 -12.12 -11.69 4.32
C ARG A 37 -12.96 -12.93 4.61
N ASP A 38 -12.59 -14.07 4.04
CA ASP A 38 -13.37 -15.30 4.19
C ASP A 38 -13.22 -15.90 5.60
N GLN A 39 -12.03 -15.82 6.21
CA GLN A 39 -11.82 -16.22 7.60
C GLN A 39 -12.63 -15.34 8.57
N TYR A 40 -12.62 -14.02 8.39
CA TYR A 40 -13.39 -13.11 9.23
C TYR A 40 -14.88 -13.32 9.09
N LYS A 41 -15.39 -13.65 7.89
CA LYS A 41 -16.80 -14.05 7.71
C LYS A 41 -17.15 -15.29 8.54
N GLN A 42 -16.29 -16.30 8.57
CA GLN A 42 -16.49 -17.50 9.39
C GLN A 42 -16.41 -17.18 10.89
N MET A 43 -15.46 -16.35 11.30
CA MET A 43 -15.27 -15.95 12.70
C MET A 43 -16.42 -15.05 13.19
N HIS A 44 -16.93 -14.15 12.35
CA HIS A 44 -18.11 -13.33 12.63
C HIS A 44 -19.35 -14.20 12.82
N ALA A 45 -19.55 -15.22 11.99
CA ALA A 45 -20.66 -16.16 12.16
C ALA A 45 -20.62 -16.90 13.52
N ALA A 46 -19.42 -17.13 14.07
CA ALA A 46 -19.25 -17.75 15.38
C ALA A 46 -19.29 -16.74 16.55
N ASN A 47 -18.77 -15.53 16.37
CA ASN A 47 -18.63 -14.50 17.40
C ASN A 47 -18.82 -13.09 16.80
N PRO A 48 -20.07 -12.66 16.53
CA PRO A 48 -20.34 -11.44 15.78
C PRO A 48 -19.92 -10.14 16.49
N GLU A 49 -19.82 -10.17 17.81
CA GLU A 49 -19.38 -9.04 18.65
C GLU A 49 -17.86 -8.80 18.59
N LEU A 50 -17.08 -9.77 18.12
CA LEU A 50 -15.61 -9.71 18.14
C LEU A 50 -14.97 -9.54 16.76
N PHE A 51 -15.67 -9.98 15.71
CA PHE A 51 -15.15 -9.98 14.34
C PHE A 51 -16.17 -9.31 13.45
N ASP A 52 -15.72 -8.39 12.61
CA ASP A 52 -16.53 -7.73 11.59
C ASP A 52 -15.72 -7.55 10.30
N GLU A 53 -16.36 -7.05 9.25
CA GLU A 53 -15.68 -6.77 7.99
C GLU A 53 -14.53 -5.75 8.17
N SER A 54 -14.74 -4.73 8.99
CA SER A 54 -13.75 -3.69 9.23
C SER A 54 -12.45 -4.26 9.78
N GLY A 55 -12.52 -5.18 10.74
CA GLY A 55 -11.34 -5.87 11.28
C GLY A 55 -10.57 -6.68 10.24
N ALA A 56 -11.26 -7.28 9.26
CA ALA A 56 -10.60 -7.97 8.15
C ALA A 56 -9.81 -6.97 7.28
N VAL A 57 -10.41 -5.81 7.01
CA VAL A 57 -9.81 -4.73 6.22
C VAL A 57 -8.61 -4.13 6.96
N GLU A 58 -8.75 -3.87 8.27
CA GLU A 58 -7.67 -3.37 9.14
C GLU A 58 -6.46 -4.33 9.12
N ILE A 59 -6.67 -5.65 9.29
CA ILE A 59 -5.57 -6.63 9.24
C ILE A 59 -4.90 -6.68 7.87
N PHE A 60 -5.69 -6.58 6.79
CA PHE A 60 -5.12 -6.52 5.44
C PHE A 60 -4.20 -5.30 5.30
N PHE A 61 -4.67 -4.10 5.67
CA PHE A 61 -3.88 -2.88 5.55
C PHE A 61 -2.71 -2.83 6.54
N TYR A 62 -2.84 -3.43 7.72
CA TYR A 62 -1.75 -3.56 8.70
C TYR A 62 -0.53 -4.22 8.05
N GLY A 63 -0.72 -5.34 7.36
CA GLY A 63 0.38 -6.00 6.65
C GLY A 63 0.78 -5.30 5.35
N ALA A 64 -0.19 -4.91 4.52
CA ALA A 64 0.11 -4.40 3.18
C ALA A 64 0.80 -3.02 3.22
N SER A 65 0.41 -2.16 4.16
CA SER A 65 0.85 -0.77 4.21
C SER A 65 2.25 -0.57 4.78
N ASP A 66 2.82 -1.58 5.46
CA ASP A 66 4.23 -1.59 5.89
C ASP A 66 5.19 -1.30 4.73
N HIS A 67 4.92 -1.88 3.56
CA HIS A 67 5.70 -1.66 2.34
C HIS A 67 5.60 -0.24 1.78
N LEU A 68 4.62 0.54 2.24
CA LEU A 68 4.40 1.92 1.82
C LEU A 68 5.08 2.93 2.74
N TYR A 69 5.49 2.53 3.95
CA TYR A 69 6.03 3.41 4.98
C TYR A 69 7.27 4.17 4.49
N ASP A 70 8.32 3.44 4.15
CA ASP A 70 9.60 3.97 3.66
C ASP A 70 9.67 4.14 2.13
N MET A 71 8.57 3.88 1.42
CA MET A 71 8.51 4.04 -0.04
C MET A 71 8.93 5.46 -0.44
N GLU A 72 9.95 5.52 -1.28
CA GLU A 72 10.50 6.76 -1.84
C GLU A 72 9.77 7.15 -3.13
N ILE A 73 9.56 8.45 -3.30
CA ILE A 73 9.08 9.04 -4.54
C ILE A 73 10.30 9.67 -5.24
N PRO A 74 10.72 9.18 -6.42
CA PRO A 74 11.81 9.79 -7.18
C PRO A 74 11.57 11.28 -7.42
N GLU A 75 12.63 12.09 -7.37
CA GLU A 75 12.52 13.55 -7.51
C GLU A 75 11.80 13.96 -8.80
N LYS A 76 12.05 13.25 -9.91
CA LYS A 76 11.37 13.45 -11.19
C LYS A 76 9.84 13.38 -11.11
N TYR A 77 9.30 12.65 -10.13
CA TYR A 77 7.86 12.50 -9.93
C TYR A 77 7.28 13.45 -8.89
N SER A 78 8.09 14.15 -8.10
CA SER A 78 7.67 14.93 -6.92
C SER A 78 6.49 15.89 -7.14
N LYS A 79 6.35 16.46 -8.36
CA LYS A 79 5.28 17.41 -8.72
C LYS A 79 4.29 16.85 -9.76
N THR A 80 4.26 15.53 -9.94
CA THR A 80 3.46 14.86 -10.98
C THR A 80 2.19 14.22 -10.41
N LYS A 81 1.34 13.71 -11.31
CA LYS A 81 0.17 12.90 -10.94
C LYS A 81 0.58 11.60 -10.22
N ILE A 82 1.75 11.04 -10.54
CA ILE A 82 2.30 9.83 -9.89
C ILE A 82 2.49 10.09 -8.40
N ALA A 83 3.19 11.17 -8.03
CA ALA A 83 3.41 11.50 -6.62
C ALA A 83 2.12 11.72 -5.85
N ARG A 84 1.14 12.43 -6.45
CA ARG A 84 -0.17 12.64 -5.80
C ARG A 84 -0.88 11.32 -5.49
N LYS A 85 -0.87 10.37 -6.43
CA LYS A 85 -1.49 9.06 -6.21
C LYS A 85 -0.73 8.20 -5.20
N ILE A 86 0.60 8.26 -5.19
CA ILE A 86 1.40 7.58 -4.17
C ILE A 86 1.08 8.14 -2.78
N VAL A 87 0.98 9.47 -2.64
CA VAL A 87 0.60 10.10 -1.36
C VAL A 87 -0.81 9.69 -0.95
N GLU A 88 -1.76 9.64 -1.88
CA GLU A 88 -3.13 9.18 -1.62
C GLU A 88 -3.15 7.72 -1.14
N LEU A 89 -2.45 6.81 -1.83
CA LEU A 89 -2.33 5.41 -1.46
C LEU A 89 -1.68 5.26 -0.08
N LYS A 90 -0.53 5.91 0.15
CA LYS A 90 0.19 5.91 1.44
C LYS A 90 -0.72 6.40 2.56
N SER A 91 -1.33 7.57 2.39
CA SER A 91 -2.16 8.19 3.42
C SER A 91 -3.34 7.32 3.80
N MET A 92 -4.03 6.73 2.82
CA MET A 92 -5.18 5.87 3.08
C MET A 92 -4.76 4.56 3.73
N ALA A 93 -3.81 3.85 3.13
CA ALA A 93 -3.41 2.52 3.59
C ALA A 93 -2.79 2.57 5.00
N LEU A 94 -1.91 3.54 5.27
CA LEU A 94 -1.29 3.70 6.59
C LEU A 94 -2.31 4.15 7.64
N HIS A 95 -3.29 4.97 7.26
CA HIS A 95 -4.35 5.39 8.18
C HIS A 95 -5.23 4.22 8.61
N ILE A 96 -5.61 3.34 7.67
CA ILE A 96 -6.43 2.17 7.98
C ILE A 96 -5.62 1.11 8.73
N GLY A 97 -4.39 0.84 8.29
CA GLY A 97 -3.55 -0.20 8.86
C GLY A 97 -2.98 0.15 10.25
N HIS A 98 -2.58 1.41 10.46
CA HIS A 98 -1.83 1.82 11.66
C HIS A 98 -2.46 3.01 12.40
N GLY A 99 -3.70 3.38 12.07
CA GLY A 99 -4.46 4.39 12.79
C GLY A 99 -4.75 3.99 14.23
N ILE A 100 -4.85 4.97 15.13
CA ILE A 100 -5.14 4.74 16.55
C ILE A 100 -6.62 4.40 16.77
N GLN A 101 -7.50 4.88 15.89
CA GLN A 101 -8.95 4.70 15.99
C GLN A 101 -9.40 3.65 14.98
N ARG A 102 -10.19 2.68 15.46
CA ARG A 102 -10.94 1.79 14.57
C ARG A 102 -11.95 2.59 13.75
N GLY A 103 -12.07 2.25 12.48
CA GLY A 103 -13.04 2.83 11.57
C GLY A 103 -14.10 1.83 11.15
N ASN A 104 -15.04 2.30 10.32
CA ASN A 104 -15.98 1.45 9.59
C ASN A 104 -15.47 1.28 8.17
N HIS A 105 -14.53 0.36 7.99
CA HIS A 105 -13.88 0.07 6.72
C HIS A 105 -14.59 -1.07 5.98
N THR A 106 -14.50 -1.06 4.66
CA THR A 106 -15.20 -2.03 3.80
C THR A 106 -14.30 -2.57 2.70
N GLU A 107 -14.73 -3.63 2.01
CA GLU A 107 -14.05 -4.13 0.82
C GLU A 107 -13.84 -3.03 -0.26
N ALA A 108 -14.66 -1.98 -0.29
CA ALA A 108 -14.48 -0.85 -1.20
C ALA A 108 -13.16 -0.08 -0.95
N ASP A 109 -12.69 -0.01 0.30
CA ASP A 109 -11.41 0.63 0.63
C ASP A 109 -10.23 -0.18 0.08
N VAL A 110 -10.33 -1.52 0.18
CA VAL A 110 -9.35 -2.45 -0.39
C VAL A 110 -9.30 -2.29 -1.91
N ILE A 111 -10.45 -2.31 -2.58
CA ILE A 111 -10.56 -2.12 -4.03
C ILE A 111 -9.94 -0.79 -4.45
N LYS A 112 -10.26 0.30 -3.73
CA LYS A 112 -9.69 1.63 -4.00
C LYS A 112 -8.17 1.63 -3.90
N ALA A 113 -7.59 0.92 -2.92
CA ALA A 113 -6.14 0.84 -2.77
C ALA A 113 -5.48 0.11 -3.94
N TYR A 114 -6.10 -0.99 -4.40
CA TYR A 114 -5.64 -1.72 -5.60
C TYR A 114 -5.75 -0.89 -6.86
N ASP A 115 -6.84 -0.13 -7.02
CA ASP A 115 -7.01 0.77 -8.16
C ASP A 115 -5.95 1.87 -8.16
N LEU A 116 -5.65 2.48 -7.01
CA LEU A 116 -4.55 3.44 -6.89
C LEU A 116 -3.21 2.81 -7.24
N CYS A 117 -2.90 1.61 -6.71
CA CYS A 117 -1.68 0.88 -7.02
C CYS A 117 -1.54 0.62 -8.54
N ARG A 118 -2.62 0.17 -9.18
CA ARG A 118 -2.68 -0.09 -10.63
C ARG A 118 -2.50 1.20 -11.43
N GLU A 119 -3.21 2.26 -11.08
CA GLU A 119 -3.11 3.56 -11.76
C GLU A 119 -1.70 4.15 -11.66
N ILE A 120 -1.01 3.97 -10.52
CA ILE A 120 0.39 4.38 -10.38
C ILE A 120 1.27 3.59 -11.35
N ALA A 121 1.13 2.27 -11.42
CA ALA A 121 1.88 1.43 -12.36
C ALA A 121 1.66 1.86 -13.82
N LEU A 122 0.41 2.10 -14.21
CA LEU A 122 0.06 2.58 -15.56
C LEU A 122 0.66 3.94 -15.90
N LEU A 123 0.76 4.84 -14.92
CA LEU A 123 1.40 6.14 -15.13
C LEU A 123 2.92 6.01 -15.25
N ILE A 124 3.53 5.10 -14.48
CA ILE A 124 4.97 4.80 -14.58
C ILE A 124 5.28 4.22 -15.97
N ASP A 125 4.50 3.27 -16.47
CA ASP A 125 4.68 2.70 -17.82
C ASP A 125 4.63 3.78 -18.90
N LYS A 126 3.65 4.70 -18.81
CA LYS A 126 3.53 5.83 -19.75
C LYS A 126 4.75 6.75 -19.69
N ASP A 127 5.27 7.03 -18.50
CA ASP A 127 6.48 7.83 -18.31
C ASP A 127 7.73 7.15 -18.91
N LEU A 128 7.78 5.82 -18.86
CA LEU A 128 8.82 5.02 -19.50
C LEU A 128 8.67 4.93 -21.03
N GLY A 129 7.65 5.57 -21.61
CA GLY A 129 7.39 5.57 -23.05
C GLY A 129 6.65 4.34 -23.56
N LEU A 130 6.11 3.51 -22.66
CA LEU A 130 5.33 2.33 -23.00
C LEU A 130 3.87 2.69 -23.30
N LYS A 131 3.19 1.80 -24.00
CA LYS A 131 1.73 1.82 -24.17
C LYS A 131 1.15 0.74 -23.27
N PRO A 132 0.78 1.06 -22.02
CA PRO A 132 0.36 0.03 -21.09
C PRO A 132 -0.95 -0.62 -21.54
N ASP A 133 -1.02 -1.94 -21.38
CA ASP A 133 -2.19 -2.78 -21.59
C ASP A 133 -2.42 -3.60 -20.31
N ILE A 134 -3.58 -3.44 -19.71
CA ILE A 134 -3.96 -4.15 -18.47
C ILE A 134 -4.42 -5.58 -18.74
N GLY A 135 -4.59 -5.96 -20.01
CA GLY A 135 -5.17 -7.23 -20.41
C GLY A 135 -6.62 -7.38 -19.99
N LYS A 136 -7.10 -8.63 -19.97
CA LYS A 136 -8.40 -9.01 -19.42
C LYS A 136 -8.15 -9.89 -18.20
N TRP A 137 -8.90 -9.62 -17.13
CA TRP A 137 -9.02 -10.45 -15.94
C TRP A 137 -10.41 -11.07 -15.92
#